data_AF-A0AAW6NGY8-F1
#
_entry.id   AF-A0AAW6NGY8-F1
#
_cell.length_a   1.000
_cell.length_b   1.000
_cell.length_c   1.000
_cell.angle_alpha   90.00
_cell.angle_beta   90.00
_cell.angle_gamma   90.00
#
_symmetry.space_group_name_H-M   'P 1'
#
loop_
_entity.id
_entity.type
_entity.pdbx_description
1 polymer ?
#
loop_
_entity_poly.entity_id
_entity_poly.type
_entity_poly.pdbx_seq_one_letter_code
_entity_poly.pdbx_strand_id
1 'polypeptide(L)'
;MPTVITHAAVPLCLGLGLGTNVIPPRLLFAGIVLAMLPDADVLAFKFGVAYGNIFGHRGFTHSLLFALVVPILCVLAGRCWFRASLTRCWLFLTVSLLSHSLLDSITT
;
A
#
# COMPACT_ATOMS: atom_id res chain seq x y z
N MET A 1 4.68 -12.62 11.38
CA MET A 1 4.82 -11.19 11.04
C MET A 1 5.36 -11.10 9.63
N PRO A 2 4.56 -10.64 8.66
CA PRO A 2 5.03 -10.25 7.35
C PRO A 2 6.17 -9.23 7.50
N THR A 3 7.11 -9.28 6.57
CA THR A 3 8.15 -8.27 6.42
C THR A 3 7.75 -7.28 5.32
N VAL A 4 8.37 -6.10 5.32
CA VAL A 4 8.30 -5.12 4.23
C VAL A 4 8.39 -5.79 2.85
N ILE A 5 9.27 -6.79 2.71
CA ILE A 5 9.50 -7.52 1.46
C ILE A 5 8.31 -8.42 1.10
N THR A 6 7.68 -9.08 2.07
CA THR A 6 6.51 -9.95 1.80
C THR A 6 5.27 -9.16 1.44
N HIS A 7 5.13 -7.91 1.92
CA HIS A 7 4.02 -7.04 1.53
C HIS A 7 4.10 -6.62 0.05
N ALA A 8 5.30 -6.53 -0.51
CA ALA A 8 5.48 -6.32 -1.95
C ALA A 8 5.15 -7.56 -2.81
N ALA A 9 5.10 -8.75 -2.23
CA ALA A 9 4.80 -9.97 -2.98
C ALA A 9 3.36 -9.95 -3.53
N VAL A 10 2.39 -9.40 -2.79
CA VAL A 10 0.99 -9.34 -3.22
C VAL A 10 0.79 -8.48 -4.48
N PRO A 11 1.19 -7.19 -4.52
CA PRO A 11 1.08 -6.39 -5.73
C PRO A 11 1.92 -6.96 -6.87
N LEU A 12 3.07 -7.57 -6.58
CA LEU A 12 3.92 -8.21 -7.60
C LEU A 12 3.21 -9.40 -8.26
N CYS A 13 2.64 -10.32 -7.48
CA CYS A 13 1.89 -11.47 -7.97
C CYS A 13 0.65 -11.04 -8.77
N LEU A 14 -0.10 -10.04 -8.28
CA LEU A 14 -1.26 -9.50 -9.00
C LEU A 14 -0.85 -8.82 -10.32
N GLY A 15 0.22 -8.03 -10.30
CA GLY A 15 0.76 -7.36 -11.50
C GLY A 15 1.22 -8.34 -12.57
N LEU A 16 1.95 -9.38 -12.17
CA LEU A 16 2.43 -10.42 -13.08
C LEU A 16 1.28 -11.30 -13.59
N GLY A 17 0.32 -11.65 -12.73
CA GLY A 17 -0.81 -12.52 -13.08
C GLY A 17 -1.83 -11.86 -14.02
N LEU A 18 -2.09 -10.56 -13.86
CA LEU A 18 -3.01 -9.82 -14.74
C LEU A 18 -2.32 -9.28 -16.00
N GLY A 19 -0.98 -9.25 -16.00
CA GLY A 19 -0.16 -8.83 -17.13
C GLY A 19 -0.13 -7.31 -17.36
N THR A 20 0.81 -6.88 -18.20
CA THR A 20 1.13 -5.46 -18.42
C THR A 20 0.05 -4.70 -19.19
N ASN A 21 -0.86 -5.40 -19.86
CA ASN A 21 -2.01 -4.80 -20.54
C ASN A 21 -3.08 -4.32 -19.55
N VAL A 22 -3.19 -4.97 -18.38
CA VAL A 22 -4.14 -4.62 -17.33
C VAL A 22 -3.48 -3.72 -16.30
N ILE A 23 -2.28 -4.09 -15.85
CA ILE A 23 -1.50 -3.34 -14.85
C ILE A 23 -0.21 -2.85 -15.50
N PRO A 24 -0.14 -1.58 -15.94
CA PRO A 24 1.08 -1.05 -16.53
C PRO A 24 2.22 -1.04 -15.50
N PRO A 25 3.49 -1.17 -15.92
CA PRO A 25 4.64 -1.26 -15.01
C PRO A 25 4.74 -0.11 -13.99
N ARG A 26 4.31 1.10 -14.39
CA ARG A 26 4.27 2.28 -13.52
C ARG A 26 3.26 2.13 -12.38
N LEU A 27 2.10 1.55 -12.67
CA LEU A 27 1.07 1.27 -11.67
C LEU A 27 1.53 0.15 -10.74
N LEU A 28 2.16 -0.89 -11.29
CA LEU A 28 2.76 -1.97 -10.50
C LEU A 28 3.79 -1.45 -9.49
N PHE A 29 4.73 -0.62 -9.96
CA PHE A 29 5.73 0.00 -9.10
C PHE A 29 5.09 0.84 -7.99
N ALA A 30 4.08 1.65 -8.32
CA ALA A 30 3.34 2.41 -7.33
C ALA A 30 2.65 1.51 -6.29
N GLY A 31 2.05 0.39 -6.70
CA GLY A 31 1.43 -0.57 -5.78
C GLY A 31 2.43 -1.23 -4.84
N ILE A 32 3.63 -1.58 -5.33
CA ILE A 32 4.70 -2.14 -4.51
C ILE A 32 5.16 -1.13 -3.45
N VAL A 33 5.47 0.11 -3.86
CA VAL A 33 5.89 1.17 -2.93
C VAL A 33 4.79 1.47 -1.92
N LEU A 34 3.53 1.50 -2.38
CA LEU A 34 2.39 1.78 -1.51
C LEU A 34 2.18 0.67 -0.48
N ALA A 35 2.31 -0.59 -0.86
CA ALA A 35 2.19 -1.72 0.05
C ALA A 35 3.28 -1.71 1.14
N MET A 36 4.45 -1.13 0.87
CA MET A 36 5.52 -0.97 1.88
C MET A 36 5.38 0.30 2.74
N LEU A 37 4.49 1.22 2.37
CA LEU A 37 4.37 2.54 3.01
C LEU A 37 3.99 2.47 4.49
N PRO A 38 3.08 1.58 4.95
CA PRO A 38 2.71 1.50 6.36
C PRO A 38 3.92 1.21 7.25
N ASP A 39 4.82 0.29 6.85
CA ASP A 39 6.00 -0.08 7.64
C ASP A 39 7.03 1.06 7.82
N ALA A 40 6.95 2.13 7.03
CA ALA A 40 7.84 3.28 7.19
C ALA A 40 7.56 4.07 8.49
N ASP A 41 6.43 3.83 9.15
CA ASP A 41 6.07 4.44 10.43
C ASP A 41 6.97 4.02 11.61
N VAL A 42 7.81 2.98 11.46
CA VAL A 42 8.92 2.68 12.40
C VAL A 42 9.84 3.89 12.57
N LEU A 43 9.97 4.72 11.53
CA LEU A 43 10.76 5.94 11.61
C LEU A 43 10.18 6.94 12.62
N ALA A 44 8.87 6.90 12.89
CA ALA A 44 8.23 7.74 13.91
C ALA A 44 8.82 7.48 15.32
N PHE A 45 9.33 6.27 15.58
CA PHE A 45 10.05 5.97 16.83
C PHE A 45 11.31 6.82 17.00
N LYS A 46 12.02 7.12 15.91
CA LYS A 46 13.20 8.00 15.96
C LYS A 46 12.84 9.45 16.32
N PHE A 47 11.59 9.83 16.12
CA PHE A 47 11.05 11.14 16.51
C PHE A 47 10.35 11.13 17.88
N GLY A 48 10.47 10.04 18.64
CA GLY A 48 9.94 9.94 20.01
C GLY A 48 8.47 9.54 20.12
N VAL A 49 7.84 9.07 19.03
CA VAL A 49 6.44 8.60 19.06
C VAL A 49 6.38 7.21 19.70
N ALA A 50 5.62 7.04 20.79
CA ALA A 50 5.48 5.74 21.44
C ALA A 50 4.72 4.71 20.58
N TYR A 51 5.01 3.42 20.75
CA TYR A 51 4.41 2.31 19.98
C TYR A 51 2.88 2.28 20.05
N GLY A 52 2.31 2.54 21.23
CA GLY A 52 0.85 2.57 21.44
C GLY A 52 0.17 3.87 21.01
N ASN A 53 0.90 4.83 20.44
CA ASN A 53 0.32 6.07 19.93
C ASN A 53 -0.42 5.79 18.61
N ILE A 54 -1.44 6.59 18.31
CA ILE A 54 -2.21 6.56 17.06
C ILE A 54 -1.29 6.73 15.83
N PHE A 55 -0.13 7.38 15.98
CA PHE A 55 0.88 7.52 14.92
C PHE A 55 2.03 6.52 15.03
N GLY A 56 1.95 5.54 15.92
CA GLY A 56 2.93 4.46 16.07
C GLY A 56 2.70 3.33 15.06
N HIS A 57 3.55 2.31 15.16
CA HIS A 57 3.75 1.23 14.18
C HIS A 57 2.56 0.29 13.92
N ARG A 58 1.42 0.49 14.60
CA ARG A 58 0.14 -0.22 14.36
C ARG A 58 -1.08 0.70 14.44
N GLY A 59 -0.84 2.00 14.36
CA GLY A 59 -1.87 3.00 14.50
C GLY A 59 -2.56 3.30 13.15
N PHE A 60 -2.50 4.55 12.75
CA PHE A 60 -3.26 5.10 11.63
C PHE A 60 -2.92 4.44 10.29
N THR A 61 -1.66 4.13 10.04
CA THR A 61 -1.12 3.52 8.80
C THR A 61 -1.70 2.15 8.50
N HIS A 62 -2.12 1.41 9.53
CA HIS A 62 -2.68 0.07 9.40
C HIS A 62 -4.22 0.08 9.35
N SER A 63 -4.86 1.25 9.36
CA SER A 63 -6.32 1.39 9.37
C SER A 63 -6.95 1.20 7.98
N LEU A 64 -8.20 0.73 7.94
CA LEU A 64 -9.00 0.64 6.72
C LEU A 64 -9.19 2.00 6.04
N LEU A 65 -9.31 3.07 6.83
CA LEU A 65 -9.45 4.42 6.31
C LEU A 65 -8.20 4.83 5.53
N PHE A 66 -7.02 4.58 6.09
CA PHE A 66 -5.75 4.82 5.40
C PHE A 66 -5.67 4.01 4.09
N ALA A 67 -6.06 2.73 4.15
CA ALA A 67 -6.07 1.84 2.99
C ALA A 67 -7.03 2.29 1.86
N LEU A 68 -8.07 3.08 2.15
CA LEU A 68 -9.03 3.59 1.16
C LEU A 68 -8.70 4.99 0.66
N VAL A 69 -8.27 5.89 1.56
CA VAL A 69 -8.04 7.30 1.25
C VAL A 69 -6.72 7.51 0.52
N VAL A 70 -5.65 6.84 0.94
CA VAL A 70 -4.32 7.03 0.33
C VAL A 70 -4.31 6.66 -1.17
N PRO A 71 -4.91 5.53 -1.62
CA PRO A 71 -5.04 5.24 -3.04
C PRO A 71 -5.78 6.31 -3.84
N ILE A 72 -6.81 6.95 -3.26
CA ILE A 72 -7.52 8.06 -3.92
C ILE A 72 -6.54 9.21 -4.19
N LEU A 73 -5.79 9.61 -3.17
CA LEU A 73 -4.80 10.68 -3.31
C LEU A 73 -3.71 10.33 -4.33
N CYS A 74 -3.20 9.09 -4.31
CA CYS A 74 -2.22 8.62 -5.29
C CYS A 74 -2.77 8.66 -6.72
N VAL A 75 -4.01 8.24 -6.93
CA VAL A 75 -4.65 8.26 -8.26
C VAL A 75 -4.88 9.69 -8.74
N LEU A 76 -5.33 10.60 -7.86
CA LEU A 76 -5.53 12.01 -8.20
C LEU A 76 -4.20 12.69 -8.57
N ALA A 77 -3.14 12.49 -7.78
CA ALA A 77 -1.83 13.04 -8.04
C ALA A 77 -1.13 12.41 -9.26
N GLY A 78 -1.32 11.10 -9.46
CA GLY A 78 -0.66 10.32 -10.50
C GLY A 78 -1.48 10.09 -11.77
N ARG A 79 -2.64 10.74 -11.92
CA ARG A 79 -3.58 10.51 -13.04
C ARG A 79 -2.91 10.54 -14.41
N CYS A 80 -2.02 11.50 -14.63
CA CYS A 80 -1.32 11.66 -15.91
C CYS A 80 -0.16 10.65 -16.09
N TRP A 81 0.28 10.02 -15.01
CA TRP A 81 1.42 9.12 -15.00
C TRP A 81 1.00 7.65 -15.19
N PHE A 82 -0.16 7.29 -14.64
CA PHE A 82 -0.76 5.97 -14.77
C PHE A 82 -1.50 5.85 -16.10
N ARG A 83 -0.95 5.06 -17.02
CA ARG A 83 -1.54 4.78 -18.36
C ARG A 83 -2.69 3.76 -18.27
N ALA A 84 -3.60 3.91 -17.31
CA ALA A 84 -4.74 3.02 -17.07
C ALA A 84 -5.96 3.82 -16.58
N SER A 85 -7.15 3.19 -16.56
CA SER A 85 -8.34 3.89 -16.08
C SER A 85 -8.26 4.18 -14.58
N LEU A 86 -8.82 5.31 -14.14
CA LEU A 86 -8.83 5.76 -12.75
C LEU A 86 -9.33 4.66 -11.79
N THR A 87 -10.41 3.98 -12.16
CA THR A 87 -10.99 2.88 -11.38
C THR A 87 -10.02 1.71 -11.23
N ARG A 88 -9.29 1.35 -12.30
CA ARG A 88 -8.30 0.27 -12.25
C ARG A 88 -7.12 0.64 -11.36
N CYS A 89 -6.61 1.86 -11.50
CA CYS A 89 -5.54 2.36 -10.65
C CYS A 89 -5.94 2.34 -9.18
N TRP A 90 -7.13 2.86 -8.88
CA TRP A 90 -7.65 2.92 -7.51
C TRP A 90 -7.83 1.52 -6.93
N LEU A 91 -8.53 0.62 -7.63
CA LEU A 91 -8.75 -0.75 -7.17
C LEU A 91 -7.43 -1.48 -6.89
N PHE A 92 -6.46 -1.39 -7.81
CA PHE A 92 -5.18 -2.07 -7.64
C PHE A 92 -4.40 -1.52 -6.44
N LEU A 93 -4.31 -0.20 -6.30
CA LEU A 93 -3.59 0.43 -5.18
C LEU A 93 -4.29 0.16 -3.83
N THR A 94 -5.62 0.18 -3.80
CA THR A 94 -6.41 -0.17 -2.61
C THR A 94 -6.19 -1.62 -2.21
N VAL A 95 -6.27 -2.58 -3.15
CA VAL A 95 -6.02 -4.00 -2.83
C VAL A 95 -4.58 -4.21 -2.34
N SER A 96 -3.61 -3.52 -2.95
CA SER A 96 -2.21 -3.60 -2.53
C SER A 96 -2.02 -3.13 -1.08
N LEU A 97 -2.55 -1.95 -0.73
CA LEU A 97 -2.42 -1.39 0.61
C LEU A 97 -3.29 -2.12 1.64
N LEU A 98 -4.49 -2.56 1.26
CA LEU A 98 -5.36 -3.34 2.14
C LEU A 98 -4.77 -4.72 2.46
N SER A 99 -4.06 -5.32 1.51
CA SER A 99 -3.39 -6.60 1.74
C SER A 99 -2.35 -6.52 2.85
N HIS A 100 -1.66 -5.38 2.99
CA HIS A 100 -0.73 -5.11 4.09
C HIS A 100 -1.44 -5.25 5.44
N SER A 101 -2.47 -4.42 5.66
CA SER A 101 -3.25 -4.41 6.90
C SER A 101 -3.86 -5.78 7.22
N LEU A 102 -4.35 -6.49 6.20
CA LEU A 102 -4.99 -7.78 6.38
C LEU A 102 -3.97 -8.87 6.79
N LEU A 103 -2.82 -8.91 6.11
CA LEU A 103 -1.75 -9.88 6.42
C LEU A 103 -1.17 -9.65 7.81
N ASP A 104 -1.00 -8.40 8.22
CA ASP A 104 -0.59 -8.09 9.58
C ASP A 104 -1.65 -8.54 10.58
N SER A 105 -2.94 -8.25 10.34
CA SER A 105 -4.04 -8.64 11.24
C SER A 105 -4.15 -10.16 11.46
N ILE A 106 -3.85 -10.97 10.44
CA ILE A 106 -3.93 -12.45 10.51
C ILE A 106 -2.74 -13.05 11.28
N THR A 107 -1.65 -12.31 11.43
CA THR A 107 -0.38 -12.83 11.97
C THR A 107 0.03 -12.23 13.32
N THR A 108 -0.89 -11.49 13.94
CA THR A 108 -0.77 -10.85 15.27
C THR A 108 -1.59 -11.56 16.32
#